data_AF-A0A8C4R2Z6-F1
#
_entry.id   AF-A0A8C4R2Z6-F1
#
_cell.length_a   1.000
_cell.length_b   1.000
_cell.length_c   1.000
_cell.angle_alpha   90.00
_cell.angle_beta   90.00
_cell.angle_gamma   90.00
#
_symmetry.space_group_name_H-M   'P 1'
#
loop_
_entity.id
_entity.type
_entity.pdbx_description
1 polymer ?
#
loop_
_entity_poly.entity_id
_entity_poly.type
_entity_poly.pdbx_seq_one_letter_code
_entity_poly.pdbx_strand_id
1 'polypeptide(L)'
;VFLYIGGESQVNYLNALYGGQVELARKMGAMVVVSEHRLFGESMNPEGTTDSLCLLFQFNIKYMSGFLEVEPSCRKAQKQFVSQAFAEVDNMIERNEFHALKETFDWCIYTDNQDDLASFVMNLATPFITAATYNNEGRDSTVAELCEVMTNSSQGNNMFLYNNHNSDLRAWLYQKCSQLGFCTTLDCPFSKLLTLDVNMRPCEVFGLNKEQLKAGIKEINMEFGGKNPSASRIIFVNGDVDPWHVLSVTHEISPWLPSIMIPASAHGVDLNPSNRNDPRVLTLARRVVATRGARWTPRGAGDVVDRTCGGCARKRTPCVCIVTRWDI
;
A
#
# COMPACT_ATOMS: atom_id res chain seq x y z
N VAL A 1 -0.72 -14.62 -21.39
CA VAL A 1 -1.70 -13.67 -20.81
C VAL A 1 -1.05 -13.03 -19.60
N PHE A 2 -1.21 -11.73 -19.42
CA PHE A 2 -0.90 -11.00 -18.19
C PHE A 2 -2.21 -10.75 -17.47
N LEU A 3 -2.40 -11.36 -16.30
CA LEU A 3 -3.55 -11.15 -15.44
C LEU A 3 -3.15 -10.15 -14.34
N TYR A 4 -3.69 -8.94 -14.38
CA TYR A 4 -3.60 -7.98 -13.30
C TYR A 4 -4.76 -8.21 -12.33
N ILE A 5 -4.45 -8.56 -11.09
CA ILE A 5 -5.45 -8.68 -10.02
C ILE A 5 -5.48 -7.33 -9.30
N GLY A 6 -6.64 -6.68 -9.31
CA GLY A 6 -6.87 -5.43 -8.61
C GLY A 6 -6.74 -5.58 -7.10
N GLY A 7 -6.32 -4.50 -6.45
CA GLY A 7 -6.26 -4.37 -4.99
C GLY A 7 -7.58 -3.90 -4.39
N GLU A 8 -7.47 -3.06 -3.38
CA GLU A 8 -8.50 -2.50 -2.51
C GLU A 8 -9.25 -1.29 -3.09
N SER A 9 -9.43 -1.25 -4.41
CA SER A 9 -10.13 -0.15 -5.08
C SER A 9 -10.76 -0.59 -6.39
N GLN A 10 -11.67 0.24 -6.91
CA GLN A 10 -12.24 0.08 -8.24
C GLN A 10 -11.13 0.01 -9.30
N VAL A 11 -11.13 -1.06 -10.10
CA VAL A 11 -10.25 -1.12 -11.28
C VAL A 11 -10.89 -0.34 -12.42
N ASN A 12 -10.07 0.28 -13.26
CA ASN A 12 -10.54 1.00 -14.43
C ASN A 12 -9.78 0.60 -15.69
N TYR A 13 -10.26 1.09 -16.84
CA TYR A 13 -9.68 0.74 -18.13
C TYR A 13 -8.20 1.16 -18.28
N LEU A 14 -7.73 2.16 -17.52
CA LEU A 14 -6.33 2.58 -17.53
C LEU A 14 -5.41 1.48 -16.98
N ASN A 15 -5.86 0.66 -16.02
CA ASN A 15 -5.08 -0.48 -15.52
C ASN A 15 -4.79 -1.53 -16.62
N ALA A 16 -5.60 -1.56 -17.68
CA ALA A 16 -5.41 -2.43 -18.86
C ALA A 16 -4.59 -1.76 -19.98
N LEU A 17 -4.47 -0.43 -19.98
CA LEU A 17 -3.81 0.34 -21.04
C LEU A 17 -2.40 0.84 -20.65
N TYR A 18 -2.16 1.06 -19.37
CA TYR A 18 -0.95 1.68 -18.84
C TYR A 18 -0.35 0.85 -17.70
N GLY A 19 0.97 0.98 -17.51
CA GLY A 19 1.73 0.31 -16.46
C GLY A 19 2.80 -0.63 -16.99
N GLY A 20 3.74 -1.01 -16.12
CA GLY A 20 4.86 -1.90 -16.43
C GLY A 20 4.39 -3.26 -16.95
N GLN A 21 3.28 -3.78 -16.41
CA GLN A 21 2.64 -5.02 -16.87
C GLN A 21 2.15 -4.93 -18.32
N VAL A 22 1.62 -3.78 -18.73
CA VAL A 22 1.11 -3.57 -20.10
C VAL A 22 2.28 -3.43 -21.08
N GLU A 23 3.33 -2.72 -20.68
CA GLU A 23 4.55 -2.63 -21.48
C GLU A 23 5.23 -3.99 -21.68
N LEU A 24 5.27 -4.81 -20.64
CA LEU A 24 5.82 -6.16 -20.72
C LEU A 24 4.93 -7.07 -21.58
N ALA A 25 3.61 -7.01 -21.41
CA ALA A 25 2.67 -7.76 -22.24
C ALA A 25 2.81 -7.41 -23.72
N ARG A 26 2.96 -6.12 -24.06
CA ARG A 26 3.22 -5.65 -25.42
C ARG A 26 4.50 -6.23 -26.01
N LYS A 27 5.59 -6.23 -25.24
CA LYS A 27 6.88 -6.83 -25.66
C LYS A 27 6.79 -8.34 -25.87
N MET A 28 5.88 -9.01 -25.18
CA MET A 28 5.72 -10.47 -25.22
C MET A 28 4.57 -10.94 -26.12
N GLY A 29 3.91 -10.04 -26.87
CA GLY A 29 2.75 -10.38 -27.70
C GLY A 29 1.59 -10.98 -26.90
N ALA A 30 1.43 -10.57 -25.64
CA ALA A 30 0.48 -11.17 -24.71
C ALA A 30 -0.74 -10.28 -24.47
N MET A 31 -1.90 -10.91 -24.30
CA MET A 31 -3.13 -10.25 -23.85
C MET A 31 -3.01 -9.82 -22.38
N VAL A 32 -3.50 -8.63 -22.06
CA VAL A 32 -3.69 -8.13 -20.68
C VAL A 32 -5.14 -8.35 -20.28
N VAL A 33 -5.36 -8.91 -19.09
CA VAL A 33 -6.67 -9.07 -18.45
C VAL A 33 -6.57 -8.40 -17.09
N VAL A 34 -7.53 -7.53 -16.78
CA VAL A 34 -7.65 -6.90 -15.45
C VAL A 34 -8.86 -7.53 -14.76
N SER A 35 -8.66 -8.00 -13.54
CA SER A 35 -9.74 -8.51 -12.69
C SER A 35 -9.94 -7.55 -11.55
N GLU A 36 -11.16 -7.04 -11.39
CA GLU A 36 -11.54 -6.30 -10.19
C GLU A 36 -11.62 -7.26 -9.00
N HIS A 37 -11.21 -6.77 -7.84
CA HIS A 37 -11.38 -7.51 -6.61
C HIS A 37 -12.86 -7.49 -6.19
N ARG A 38 -13.37 -8.61 -5.69
CA ARG A 38 -14.74 -8.65 -5.14
C ARG A 38 -14.92 -7.59 -4.06
N LEU A 39 -16.11 -7.00 -3.97
CA LEU A 39 -16.51 -5.99 -2.98
C LEU A 39 -15.82 -4.61 -3.11
N PHE A 40 -15.11 -4.38 -4.21
CA PHE A 40 -14.58 -3.07 -4.60
C PHE A 40 -15.20 -2.65 -5.93
N GLY A 41 -15.35 -1.34 -6.13
CA GLY A 41 -15.87 -0.78 -7.38
C GLY A 41 -17.23 -1.35 -7.80
N GLU A 42 -17.31 -1.82 -9.06
CA GLU A 42 -18.55 -2.39 -9.62
C GLU A 42 -18.76 -3.86 -9.20
N SER A 43 -17.75 -4.48 -8.61
CA SER A 43 -17.78 -5.87 -8.12
C SER A 43 -18.35 -6.00 -6.70
N MET A 44 -19.10 -5.00 -6.24
CA MET A 44 -19.84 -5.02 -4.99
C MET A 44 -21.11 -5.89 -5.10
N ASN A 45 -21.38 -6.69 -4.05
CA ASN A 45 -22.66 -7.38 -3.96
C ASN A 45 -23.75 -6.37 -3.57
N PRO A 46 -24.85 -6.23 -4.33
CA PRO A 46 -25.91 -5.26 -4.05
C PRO A 46 -26.55 -5.38 -2.64
N GLU A 47 -26.38 -6.51 -1.95
CA GLU A 47 -26.93 -6.70 -0.60
C GLU A 47 -26.10 -6.07 0.54
N GLY A 48 -24.84 -5.67 0.30
CA GLY A 48 -24.05 -4.79 1.19
C GLY A 48 -23.96 -5.13 2.69
N THR A 49 -24.28 -6.37 3.09
CA THR A 49 -24.30 -6.79 4.49
C THR A 49 -22.91 -7.12 5.01
N THR A 50 -22.71 -7.09 6.33
CA THR A 50 -21.48 -7.56 6.98
C THR A 50 -21.14 -9.00 6.63
N ASP A 51 -22.14 -9.85 6.38
CA ASP A 51 -21.97 -11.26 6.02
C ASP A 51 -21.27 -11.42 4.65
N SER A 52 -21.47 -10.48 3.74
CA SER A 52 -20.78 -10.48 2.45
C SER A 52 -19.26 -10.27 2.59
N LEU A 53 -18.82 -9.59 3.65
CA LEU A 53 -17.40 -9.32 3.93
C LEU A 53 -16.64 -10.58 4.35
N CYS A 54 -17.31 -11.60 4.91
CA CYS A 54 -16.69 -12.90 5.24
C CYS A 54 -16.12 -13.62 4.01
N LEU A 55 -16.53 -13.25 2.80
CA LEU A 55 -16.01 -13.81 1.55
C LEU A 55 -14.71 -13.12 1.08
N LEU A 56 -14.23 -12.08 1.77
CA LEU A 56 -12.94 -11.43 1.51
C LEU A 56 -11.82 -12.27 2.11
N PHE A 57 -10.88 -12.68 1.26
CA PHE A 57 -9.61 -13.25 1.68
C PHE A 57 -8.50 -12.50 0.96
N GLN A 58 -7.46 -12.03 1.68
CA GLN A 58 -6.07 -11.88 1.20
C GLN A 58 -5.16 -11.13 2.22
N PHE A 59 -4.03 -11.77 2.59
CA PHE A 59 -2.63 -11.36 2.97
C PHE A 59 -2.22 -10.38 4.11
N ASN A 60 -1.60 -10.95 5.16
CA ASN A 60 -0.93 -10.35 6.34
C ASN A 60 -0.21 -8.99 6.20
N ILE A 61 -0.45 -8.09 7.18
CA ILE A 61 0.15 -6.75 7.26
C ILE A 61 0.55 -6.37 8.71
N LYS A 62 1.77 -5.85 8.91
CA LYS A 62 2.30 -5.27 10.16
C LYS A 62 3.13 -4.01 9.86
N TYR A 63 2.89 -2.96 10.62
CA TYR A 63 2.85 -1.60 10.11
C TYR A 63 4.16 -0.79 10.16
N MET A 64 4.09 0.31 9.40
CA MET A 64 5.00 1.44 9.18
C MET A 64 6.08 1.73 10.22
N SER A 65 7.33 1.60 9.77
CA SER A 65 8.50 2.31 10.33
C SER A 65 9.34 3.03 9.27
N GLY A 66 8.92 3.01 7.99
CA GLY A 66 9.74 3.43 6.84
C GLY A 66 9.78 4.93 6.52
N PHE A 67 8.91 5.76 7.14
CA PHE A 67 8.80 7.20 6.83
C PHE A 67 10.12 7.99 6.97
N LEU A 68 11.08 7.49 7.74
CA LEU A 68 12.22 8.27 8.23
C LEU A 68 13.56 7.88 7.60
N GLU A 69 13.58 6.95 6.65
CA GLU A 69 14.80 6.50 5.96
C GLU A 69 14.90 7.04 4.52
N VAL A 70 13.90 7.83 4.09
CA VAL A 70 13.60 8.10 2.68
C VAL A 70 14.46 9.19 2.04
N GLU A 71 15.06 10.09 2.82
CA GLU A 71 15.67 11.30 2.26
C GLU A 71 16.85 11.84 3.11
N PRO A 72 18.09 11.90 2.56
CA PRO A 72 19.28 12.39 3.29
C PRO A 72 19.25 13.88 3.68
N SER A 73 18.47 14.71 2.98
CA SER A 73 18.21 16.12 3.33
C SER A 73 17.15 16.25 4.41
N CYS A 74 16.19 15.31 4.50
CA CYS A 74 15.16 15.27 5.56
C CYS A 74 15.64 14.53 6.85
N ARG A 75 16.89 14.83 7.28
CA ARG A 75 17.70 14.19 8.35
C ARG A 75 16.97 13.98 9.69
N LYS A 76 17.58 13.16 10.57
CA LYS A 76 17.29 12.90 12.01
C LYS A 76 16.68 14.07 12.83
N ALA A 77 17.00 15.32 12.48
CA ALA A 77 16.40 16.52 13.07
C ALA A 77 14.88 16.62 12.85
N GLN A 78 14.33 16.19 11.71
CA GLN A 78 12.89 16.23 11.45
C GLN A 78 12.12 15.09 12.09
N LYS A 79 12.72 13.90 12.24
CA LYS A 79 12.19 12.88 13.15
C LYS A 79 11.96 13.50 14.52
N GLN A 80 12.95 14.25 15.01
CA GLN A 80 12.85 14.93 16.30
C GLN A 80 11.79 16.03 16.28
N PHE A 81 11.67 16.85 15.22
CA PHE A 81 10.63 17.88 15.13
C PHE A 81 9.22 17.29 15.09
N VAL A 82 8.97 16.27 14.25
CA VAL A 82 7.66 15.59 14.20
C VAL A 82 7.38 14.93 15.55
N SER A 83 8.33 14.21 16.13
CA SER A 83 8.18 13.63 17.47
C SER A 83 7.91 14.69 18.54
N GLN A 84 8.56 15.86 18.50
CA GLN A 84 8.34 16.95 19.44
C GLN A 84 6.95 17.57 19.25
N ALA A 85 6.51 17.76 18.00
CA ALA A 85 5.17 18.29 17.71
C ALA A 85 4.07 17.35 18.23
N PHE A 86 4.18 16.05 17.94
CA PHE A 86 3.23 15.06 18.47
C PHE A 86 3.32 14.92 19.99
N ALA A 87 4.51 15.05 20.59
CA ALA A 87 4.66 15.06 22.05
C ALA A 87 4.00 16.28 22.70
N GLU A 88 4.05 17.45 22.05
CA GLU A 88 3.36 18.65 22.55
C GLU A 88 1.84 18.50 22.47
N VAL A 89 1.33 17.95 21.36
CA VAL A 89 -0.08 17.59 21.24
C VAL A 89 -0.50 16.61 22.35
N ASP A 90 0.30 15.57 22.60
CA ASP A 90 0.05 14.60 23.67
C ASP A 90 0.04 15.28 25.05
N ASN A 91 0.97 16.21 25.31
CA ASN A 91 1.03 16.97 26.57
C ASN A 91 -0.22 17.85 26.76
N MET A 92 -0.68 18.53 25.70
CA MET A 92 -1.89 19.35 25.74
C MET A 92 -3.13 18.49 26.05
N ILE A 93 -3.22 17.30 25.44
CA ILE A 93 -4.28 16.33 25.73
C ILE A 93 -4.22 15.89 27.20
N GLU A 94 -3.05 15.52 27.71
CA GLU A 94 -2.90 15.07 29.11
C GLU A 94 -3.22 16.15 30.15
N ARG A 95 -2.98 17.42 29.81
CA ARG A 95 -3.31 18.57 30.66
C ARG A 95 -4.76 19.04 30.50
N ASN A 96 -5.56 18.38 29.64
CA ASN A 96 -6.92 18.78 29.27
C ASN A 96 -7.00 20.19 28.66
N GLU A 97 -5.97 20.62 27.92
CA GLU A 97 -5.89 21.93 27.26
C GLU A 97 -6.66 21.95 25.92
N PHE A 98 -7.88 21.40 25.91
CA PHE A 98 -8.68 21.20 24.68
C PHE A 98 -9.07 22.50 23.98
N HIS A 99 -9.19 23.62 24.71
CA HIS A 99 -9.43 24.92 24.11
C HIS A 99 -8.24 25.39 23.27
N ALA A 100 -7.02 25.21 23.78
CA ALA A 100 -5.79 25.56 23.07
C ALA A 100 -5.60 24.65 21.85
N LEU A 101 -5.94 23.36 21.95
CA LEU A 101 -5.96 22.44 20.79
C LEU A 101 -6.95 22.91 19.71
N LYS A 102 -8.17 23.29 20.10
CA LYS A 102 -9.17 23.83 19.18
C LYS A 102 -8.67 25.09 18.48
N GLU A 103 -8.05 26.03 19.19
CA GLU A 103 -7.50 27.25 18.58
C GLU A 103 -6.31 26.98 17.67
N THR A 104 -5.41 26.06 18.06
CA THR A 104 -4.20 25.73 17.30
C THR A 104 -4.51 25.00 16.00
N PHE A 105 -5.45 24.06 16.03
CA PHE A 105 -5.79 23.17 14.91
C PHE A 105 -7.14 23.51 14.25
N ASP A 106 -7.79 24.60 14.66
CA ASP A 106 -9.09 25.07 14.16
C ASP A 106 -10.18 23.97 14.13
N TRP A 107 -10.33 23.22 15.23
CA TRP A 107 -11.29 22.11 15.29
C TRP A 107 -12.73 22.59 15.18
N CYS A 108 -13.48 21.98 14.26
CA CYS A 108 -14.91 22.25 14.09
C CYS A 108 -15.74 21.83 15.31
N ILE A 109 -15.34 20.74 15.99
CA ILE A 109 -16.08 20.12 17.11
C ILE A 109 -15.17 20.08 18.35
N TYR A 110 -15.70 20.52 19.49
CA TYR A 110 -15.04 20.33 20.79
C TYR A 110 -15.33 18.92 21.30
N THR A 111 -14.31 18.21 21.76
CA THR A 111 -14.45 16.86 22.30
C THR A 111 -13.34 16.56 23.30
N ASP A 112 -13.71 15.93 24.41
CA ASP A 112 -12.84 15.32 25.41
C ASP A 112 -12.90 13.77 25.31
N ASN A 113 -13.61 13.25 24.31
CA ASN A 113 -13.74 11.83 24.07
C ASN A 113 -12.42 11.26 23.52
N GLN A 114 -11.93 10.18 24.13
CA GLN A 114 -10.66 9.57 23.73
C GLN A 114 -10.65 8.99 22.30
N ASP A 115 -11.80 8.54 21.77
CA ASP A 115 -11.93 8.10 20.38
C ASP A 115 -11.75 9.25 19.40
N ASP A 116 -12.32 10.41 19.71
CA ASP A 116 -12.21 11.58 18.86
C ASP A 116 -10.79 12.15 18.89
N LEU A 117 -10.16 12.17 20.08
CA LEU A 117 -8.76 12.57 20.24
C LEU A 117 -7.81 11.62 19.49
N ALA A 118 -8.08 10.32 19.56
CA ALA A 118 -7.36 9.31 18.77
C ALA A 118 -7.52 9.51 17.26
N SER A 119 -8.75 9.79 16.81
CA SER A 119 -9.05 10.06 15.41
C SER A 119 -8.36 11.33 14.92
N PHE A 120 -8.32 12.37 15.77
CA PHE A 120 -7.60 13.59 15.50
C PHE A 120 -6.09 13.33 15.26
N VAL A 121 -5.42 12.63 16.19
CA VAL A 121 -3.98 12.37 16.03
C VAL A 121 -3.67 11.41 14.88
N MET A 122 -4.61 10.53 14.51
CA MET A 122 -4.51 9.72 13.29
C MET A 122 -4.56 10.60 12.05
N ASN A 123 -5.56 11.49 11.96
CA ASN A 123 -5.69 12.44 10.85
C ASN A 123 -4.47 13.36 10.73
N LEU A 124 -3.87 13.75 11.86
CA LEU A 124 -2.63 14.52 11.88
C LEU A 124 -1.43 13.71 11.37
N ALA A 125 -1.42 12.39 11.56
CA ALA A 125 -0.37 11.50 11.07
C ALA A 125 -0.52 11.13 9.58
N THR A 126 -1.75 11.13 9.05
CA THR A 126 -2.08 10.67 7.69
C THR A 126 -1.25 11.33 6.57
N PRO A 127 -1.00 12.66 6.55
CA PRO A 127 -0.19 13.26 5.50
C PRO A 127 1.23 12.70 5.43
N PHE A 128 1.86 12.46 6.58
CA PHE A 128 3.19 11.87 6.67
C PHE A 128 3.21 10.43 6.16
N ILE A 129 2.23 9.65 6.58
CA ILE A 129 2.05 8.25 6.17
C ILE A 129 1.88 8.13 4.65
N THR A 130 1.02 8.98 4.10
CA THR A 130 0.67 8.97 2.68
C THR A 130 1.86 9.43 1.84
N ALA A 131 2.54 10.50 2.25
CA ALA A 131 3.74 10.99 1.58
C ALA A 131 4.88 9.98 1.59
N ALA A 132 5.05 9.19 2.67
CA ALA A 132 6.01 8.07 2.68
C ALA A 132 5.68 7.02 1.62
N THR A 133 4.40 6.63 1.60
CA THR A 133 3.92 5.50 0.82
C THR A 133 3.99 5.82 -0.67
N TYR A 134 3.56 7.02 -1.06
CA TYR A 134 3.40 7.46 -2.45
C TYR A 134 4.35 8.58 -2.86
N ASN A 135 5.54 8.63 -2.25
CA ASN A 135 6.48 9.71 -2.49
C ASN A 135 6.82 9.84 -3.99
N ASN A 136 6.60 11.03 -4.56
CA ASN A 136 6.81 11.34 -5.97
C ASN A 136 5.94 10.54 -6.96
N GLU A 137 4.82 9.94 -6.51
CA GLU A 137 3.89 9.22 -7.40
C GLU A 137 2.76 10.09 -7.97
N GLY A 138 2.67 11.36 -7.55
CA GLY A 138 1.68 12.31 -8.06
C GLY A 138 0.25 12.07 -7.56
N ARG A 139 0.08 11.28 -6.48
CA ARG A 139 -1.21 11.08 -5.79
C ARG A 139 -1.45 12.14 -4.71
N ASP A 140 -0.45 12.40 -3.88
CA ASP A 140 -0.51 13.32 -2.73
C ASP A 140 0.80 14.12 -2.59
N SER A 141 0.93 14.91 -1.51
CA SER A 141 2.15 15.64 -1.18
C SER A 141 3.37 14.73 -1.09
N THR A 142 4.49 15.19 -1.62
CA THR A 142 5.78 14.52 -1.48
C THR A 142 6.37 14.74 -0.10
N VAL A 143 7.30 13.87 0.30
CA VAL A 143 8.08 14.08 1.52
C VAL A 143 8.78 15.44 1.47
N ALA A 144 9.36 15.82 0.32
CA ALA A 144 10.05 17.10 0.16
C ALA A 144 9.14 18.31 0.37
N GLU A 145 7.93 18.30 -0.19
CA GLU A 145 6.94 19.37 -0.02
C GLU A 145 6.48 19.48 1.44
N LEU A 146 6.24 18.36 2.13
CA LEU A 146 5.93 18.38 3.57
C LEU A 146 7.12 18.93 4.38
N CYS A 147 8.36 18.52 4.05
CA CYS A 147 9.56 19.03 4.72
C CYS A 147 9.69 20.56 4.50
N GLU A 148 9.35 21.10 3.31
CA GLU A 148 9.34 22.53 3.04
C GLU A 148 8.27 23.28 3.85
N VAL A 149 7.02 22.79 3.84
CA VAL A 149 5.93 23.40 4.62
C VAL A 149 6.26 23.45 6.11
N MET A 150 6.77 22.35 6.68
CA MET A 150 7.12 22.28 8.11
C MET A 150 8.30 23.17 8.50
N THR A 151 9.20 23.49 7.57
CA THR A 151 10.39 24.30 7.85
C THR A 151 10.22 25.77 7.46
N ASN A 152 9.14 26.09 6.74
CA ASN A 152 8.84 27.43 6.30
C ASN A 152 8.02 28.19 7.35
N SER A 153 8.72 28.97 8.18
CA SER A 153 8.13 29.82 9.22
C SER A 153 7.28 31.00 8.70
N SER A 154 7.14 31.15 7.38
CA SER A 154 6.38 32.25 6.75
C SER A 154 5.00 31.83 6.21
N GLN A 155 4.65 30.54 6.25
CA GLN A 155 3.31 30.06 5.89
C GLN A 155 2.40 30.00 7.14
N GLY A 156 1.20 30.58 7.04
CA GLY A 156 0.16 30.49 8.07
C GLY A 156 -0.66 29.19 7.98
N ASN A 157 -1.65 29.04 8.87
CA ASN A 157 -2.53 27.87 8.95
C ASN A 157 -3.42 27.73 7.69
N ASN A 158 -3.00 26.91 6.71
CA ASN A 158 -3.88 26.44 5.66
C ASN A 158 -4.36 25.03 6.01
N MET A 159 -5.59 24.94 6.53
CA MET A 159 -6.24 23.68 6.86
C MET A 159 -6.80 23.03 5.59
N PHE A 160 -6.24 21.88 5.20
CA PHE A 160 -6.82 21.01 4.16
C PHE A 160 -7.57 19.86 4.84
N LEU A 161 -8.91 19.92 4.78
CA LEU A 161 -9.77 18.84 5.25
C LEU A 161 -9.78 17.71 4.22
N TYR A 162 -9.20 16.56 4.58
CA TYR A 162 -9.22 15.35 3.75
C TYR A 162 -10.46 14.52 4.15
N ASN A 163 -11.60 14.78 3.51
CA ASN A 163 -12.79 13.94 3.65
C ASN A 163 -12.89 13.02 2.43
N ASN A 164 -12.68 11.72 2.62
CA ASN A 164 -12.94 10.73 1.58
C ASN A 164 -13.94 9.70 2.09
N HIS A 165 -15.22 9.89 1.75
CA HIS A 165 -16.27 8.90 1.99
C HIS A 165 -16.28 7.92 0.83
N ASN A 166 -15.60 6.77 1.00
CA ASN A 166 -15.53 5.76 -0.05
C ASN A 166 -15.93 4.37 0.49
N SER A 167 -16.81 3.66 -0.21
CA SER A 167 -17.27 2.30 0.15
C SER A 167 -16.13 1.28 0.19
N ASP A 168 -15.09 1.50 -0.63
CA ASP A 168 -13.86 0.72 -0.67
C ASP A 168 -13.17 0.66 0.72
N LEU A 169 -13.27 1.73 1.52
CA LEU A 169 -12.68 1.78 2.86
C LEU A 169 -13.32 0.78 3.82
N ARG A 170 -14.59 0.41 3.65
CA ARG A 170 -15.28 -0.54 4.54
C ARG A 170 -14.81 -1.97 4.30
N ALA A 171 -14.71 -2.38 3.04
CA ALA A 171 -14.17 -3.69 2.67
C ALA A 171 -12.70 -3.81 3.09
N TRP A 172 -11.92 -2.74 2.86
CA TRP A 172 -10.53 -2.68 3.29
C TRP A 172 -10.38 -2.73 4.82
N LEU A 173 -11.20 -1.98 5.55
CA LEU A 173 -11.19 -2.00 7.02
C LEU A 173 -11.50 -3.41 7.54
N TYR A 174 -12.49 -4.09 6.95
CA TYR A 174 -12.81 -5.46 7.35
C TYR A 174 -11.64 -6.43 7.15
N GLN A 175 -10.95 -6.37 6.01
CA GLN A 175 -9.77 -7.20 5.77
C GLN A 175 -8.70 -6.94 6.84
N LYS A 176 -8.39 -5.66 7.11
CA LYS A 176 -7.46 -5.28 8.19
C LYS A 176 -7.89 -5.81 9.56
N CYS A 177 -9.18 -5.78 9.87
CA CYS A 177 -9.73 -6.21 11.15
C CYS A 177 -9.80 -7.73 11.34
N SER A 178 -9.88 -8.50 10.26
CA SER A 178 -10.08 -9.96 10.31
C SER A 178 -8.79 -10.74 10.07
N GLN A 179 -7.89 -10.22 9.23
CA GLN A 179 -6.91 -11.05 8.53
C GLN A 179 -5.52 -10.42 8.43
N LEU A 180 -5.44 -9.09 8.30
CA LEU A 180 -4.16 -8.42 8.00
C LEU A 180 -3.51 -7.84 9.23
N GLY A 181 -4.28 -7.12 10.04
CA GLY A 181 -3.81 -6.35 11.17
C GLY A 181 -3.34 -4.95 10.80
N PHE A 182 -3.53 -4.02 11.72
CA PHE A 182 -3.04 -2.63 11.66
C PHE A 182 -2.35 -2.34 13.00
N CYS A 183 -1.05 -2.07 13.02
CA CYS A 183 -0.35 -1.76 14.27
C CYS A 183 0.82 -0.79 14.06
N THR A 184 0.57 0.49 14.32
CA THR A 184 1.64 1.46 14.57
C THR A 184 2.48 0.97 15.76
N THR A 185 3.79 0.85 15.60
CA THR A 185 4.70 0.42 16.68
C THR A 185 5.06 1.61 17.58
N LEU A 186 5.55 1.31 18.79
CA LEU A 186 5.93 2.29 19.82
C LEU A 186 7.10 3.22 19.44
N ASP A 187 7.80 2.97 18.32
CA ASP A 187 8.95 3.76 17.85
C ASP A 187 8.59 4.75 16.72
N CYS A 188 7.30 4.94 16.45
CA CYS A 188 6.81 5.93 15.50
C CYS A 188 6.93 7.35 16.08
N PRO A 189 7.24 8.38 15.25
CA PRO A 189 7.31 9.77 15.72
C PRO A 189 5.94 10.39 15.99
N PHE A 190 4.88 9.58 16.11
CA PHE A 190 3.48 10.00 16.21
C PHE A 190 2.96 9.84 17.64
N SER A 191 1.75 10.34 17.89
CA SER A 191 1.10 10.33 19.21
C SER A 191 1.06 8.95 19.86
N LYS A 192 1.27 8.91 21.19
CA LYS A 192 1.13 7.69 22.00
C LYS A 192 -0.30 7.15 22.08
N LEU A 193 -1.30 7.95 21.69
CA LEU A 193 -2.70 7.51 21.61
C LEU A 193 -2.92 6.51 20.46
N LEU A 194 -2.02 6.46 19.46
CA LEU A 194 -2.08 5.52 18.33
C LEU A 194 -1.64 4.10 18.75
N THR A 195 -2.44 3.50 19.62
CA THR A 195 -2.25 2.14 20.14
C THR A 195 -2.97 1.11 19.30
N LEU A 196 -2.60 -0.17 19.47
CA LEU A 196 -3.35 -1.28 18.89
C LEU A 196 -4.80 -1.32 19.37
N ASP A 197 -5.10 -0.93 20.62
CA ASP A 197 -6.48 -0.85 21.13
C ASP A 197 -7.32 0.14 20.32
N VAL A 198 -6.81 1.35 20.16
CA VAL A 198 -7.45 2.41 19.37
C VAL A 198 -7.66 1.98 17.93
N ASN A 199 -6.64 1.42 17.29
CA ASN A 199 -6.73 0.97 15.89
C ASN A 199 -7.72 -0.20 15.70
N MET A 200 -8.05 -0.92 16.77
CA MET A 200 -9.02 -2.02 16.74
C MET A 200 -10.46 -1.57 17.02
N ARG A 201 -10.71 -0.37 17.55
CA ARG A 201 -12.08 0.10 17.84
C ARG A 201 -12.97 0.14 16.59
N PRO A 202 -12.51 0.58 15.41
CA PRO A 202 -13.31 0.51 14.19
C PRO A 202 -13.72 -0.91 13.81
N CYS A 203 -13.02 -1.95 14.29
CA CYS A 203 -13.34 -3.35 14.02
C CYS A 203 -14.57 -3.86 14.79
N GLU A 204 -14.98 -3.15 15.85
CA GLU A 204 -16.16 -3.50 16.65
C GLU A 204 -17.45 -3.45 15.81
N VAL A 205 -17.49 -2.60 14.78
CA VAL A 205 -18.62 -2.53 13.82
C VAL A 205 -18.84 -3.86 13.08
N PHE A 206 -17.81 -4.72 13.02
CA PHE A 206 -17.86 -6.04 12.41
C PHE A 206 -17.98 -7.17 13.45
N GLY A 207 -18.09 -6.84 14.75
CA GLY A 207 -18.02 -7.81 15.83
C GLY A 207 -16.66 -8.50 15.94
N LEU A 208 -15.59 -7.82 15.52
CA LEU A 208 -14.22 -8.32 15.52
C LEU A 208 -13.40 -7.67 16.64
N ASN A 209 -12.63 -8.50 17.36
CA ASN A 209 -11.71 -8.09 18.41
C ASN A 209 -10.27 -8.55 18.12
N LYS A 210 -9.36 -8.22 19.05
CA LYS A 210 -7.93 -8.54 18.92
C LYS A 210 -7.66 -10.03 18.84
N GLU A 211 -8.44 -10.86 19.52
CA GLU A 211 -8.28 -12.31 19.56
C GLU A 211 -8.64 -12.91 18.20
N GLN A 212 -9.76 -12.46 17.61
CA GLN A 212 -10.17 -12.86 16.26
C GLN A 212 -9.16 -12.40 15.21
N LEU A 213 -8.67 -11.16 15.30
CA LEU A 213 -7.62 -10.67 14.43
C LEU A 213 -6.35 -11.53 14.53
N LYS A 214 -5.87 -11.81 15.75
CA LYS A 214 -4.69 -12.68 15.96
C LYS A 214 -4.90 -14.08 15.38
N ALA A 215 -6.11 -14.63 15.50
CA ALA A 215 -6.45 -15.92 14.93
C ALA A 215 -6.41 -15.88 13.39
N GLY A 216 -7.00 -14.88 12.75
CA GLY A 216 -6.98 -14.75 11.30
C GLY A 216 -5.59 -14.48 10.72
N ILE A 217 -4.77 -13.64 11.37
CA ILE A 217 -3.36 -13.44 11.03
C ILE A 217 -2.61 -14.78 11.07
N LYS A 218 -2.82 -15.56 12.13
CA LYS A 218 -2.19 -16.88 12.31
C LYS A 218 -2.63 -17.84 11.20
N GLU A 219 -3.92 -17.90 10.89
CA GLU A 219 -4.48 -18.75 9.84
C GLU A 219 -3.89 -18.44 8.47
N ILE A 220 -3.86 -17.16 8.07
CA ILE A 220 -3.28 -16.75 6.77
C ILE A 220 -1.78 -17.03 6.72
N ASN A 221 -1.04 -16.82 7.81
CA ASN A 221 0.39 -17.16 7.82
C ASN A 221 0.64 -18.66 7.74
N MET A 222 -0.25 -19.47 8.31
CA MET A 222 -0.18 -20.94 8.18
C MET A 222 -0.46 -21.38 6.75
N GLU A 223 -1.46 -20.78 6.09
CA GLU A 223 -1.84 -21.11 4.73
C GLU A 223 -0.77 -20.69 3.71
N PHE A 224 -0.28 -19.45 3.79
CA PHE A 224 0.59 -18.87 2.76
C PHE A 224 2.08 -18.82 3.14
N GLY A 225 2.44 -19.18 4.37
CA GLY A 225 3.83 -19.24 4.84
C GLY A 225 4.46 -17.89 5.21
N GLY A 226 3.70 -16.80 5.23
CA GLY A 226 4.17 -15.47 5.63
C GLY A 226 5.40 -15.02 4.85
N LYS A 227 6.49 -14.71 5.56
CA LYS A 227 7.79 -14.31 4.96
C LYS A 227 8.64 -15.47 4.44
N ASN A 228 8.19 -16.71 4.60
CA ASN A 228 8.88 -17.89 4.07
C ASN A 228 7.87 -18.80 3.33
N PRO A 229 7.24 -18.30 2.26
CA PRO A 229 6.22 -19.05 1.53
C PRO A 229 6.79 -20.31 0.87
N SER A 230 6.05 -21.42 0.97
CA SER A 230 6.36 -22.67 0.25
C SER A 230 5.82 -22.63 -1.19
N ALA A 231 6.18 -21.58 -1.94
CA ALA A 231 5.70 -21.32 -3.29
C ALA A 231 6.83 -21.39 -4.33
N SER A 232 6.50 -21.16 -5.60
CA SER A 232 7.51 -21.00 -6.66
C SER A 232 7.02 -20.05 -7.74
N ARG A 233 7.96 -19.46 -8.49
CA ARG A 233 7.70 -18.53 -9.59
C ARG A 233 6.97 -17.27 -9.15
N ILE A 234 7.45 -16.70 -8.04
CA ILE A 234 7.01 -15.39 -7.53
C ILE A 234 8.24 -14.50 -7.45
N ILE A 235 8.15 -13.29 -8.00
CA ILE A 235 9.18 -12.26 -7.82
C ILE A 235 8.61 -11.25 -6.83
N PHE A 236 9.22 -11.15 -5.66
CA PHE A 236 8.90 -10.10 -4.70
C PHE A 236 9.67 -8.86 -5.11
N VAL A 237 8.96 -7.77 -5.40
CA VAL A 237 9.57 -6.48 -5.75
C VAL A 237 9.13 -5.49 -4.70
N ASN A 238 10.09 -4.83 -4.07
CA ASN A 238 9.83 -3.88 -3.00
C ASN A 238 10.67 -2.62 -3.20
N GLY A 239 10.11 -1.49 -2.83
CA GLY A 239 10.86 -0.26 -2.61
C GLY A 239 11.50 -0.25 -1.23
N ASP A 240 12.72 0.26 -1.09
CA ASP A 240 13.38 0.36 0.24
C ASP A 240 12.76 1.43 1.15
N VAL A 241 12.14 2.46 0.56
CA VAL A 241 11.48 3.55 1.30
C VAL A 241 9.99 3.32 1.47
N ASP A 242 9.43 2.36 0.74
CA ASP A 242 8.06 1.89 0.90
C ASP A 242 7.89 1.27 2.30
N PRO A 243 7.06 1.84 3.21
CA PRO A 243 6.89 1.30 4.55
C PRO A 243 6.31 -0.13 4.56
N TRP A 244 5.70 -0.60 3.46
CA TRP A 244 5.13 -1.92 3.31
C TRP A 244 6.17 -3.02 3.05
N HIS A 245 7.39 -2.67 2.61
CA HIS A 245 8.42 -3.67 2.29
C HIS A 245 8.77 -4.56 3.48
N VAL A 246 8.62 -4.05 4.72
CA VAL A 246 8.90 -4.79 5.96
C VAL A 246 7.99 -5.99 6.15
N LEU A 247 6.95 -6.14 5.33
CA LEU A 247 6.00 -7.26 5.34
C LEU A 247 6.17 -8.24 4.23
N SER A 248 6.87 -7.82 3.20
CA SER A 248 7.17 -8.65 2.07
C SER A 248 8.32 -9.62 2.39
N VAL A 249 8.54 -10.52 1.44
CA VAL A 249 9.78 -11.28 1.36
C VAL A 249 10.85 -10.34 0.82
N THR A 250 11.79 -9.94 1.68
CA THR A 250 12.83 -8.95 1.34
C THR A 250 14.16 -9.58 0.93
N HIS A 251 14.32 -10.89 1.05
CA HIS A 251 15.52 -11.63 0.66
C HIS A 251 15.17 -12.79 -0.28
N GLU A 252 16.14 -13.22 -1.10
CA GLU A 252 15.95 -14.37 -1.98
C GLU A 252 15.86 -15.66 -1.15
N ILE A 253 14.74 -16.38 -1.26
CA ILE A 253 14.53 -17.68 -0.59
C ILE A 253 15.10 -18.81 -1.46
N SER A 254 14.92 -18.71 -2.77
CA SER A 254 15.45 -19.66 -3.75
C SER A 254 15.52 -19.02 -5.15
N PRO A 255 16.19 -19.65 -6.14
CA PRO A 255 16.18 -19.18 -7.52
C PRO A 255 14.78 -19.05 -8.15
N TRP A 256 13.77 -19.70 -7.57
CA TRP A 256 12.36 -19.63 -8.00
C TRP A 256 11.51 -18.67 -7.16
N LEU A 257 12.04 -18.15 -6.06
CA LEU A 257 11.44 -17.15 -5.18
C LEU A 257 12.42 -15.99 -4.93
N PRO A 258 12.79 -15.25 -5.99
CA PRO A 258 13.63 -14.08 -5.84
C PRO A 258 12.93 -12.90 -5.14
N SER A 259 13.74 -12.11 -4.44
CA SER A 259 13.39 -10.76 -3.98
C SER A 259 14.22 -9.70 -4.71
N ILE A 260 13.61 -8.57 -5.04
CA ILE A 260 14.24 -7.38 -5.63
C ILE A 260 13.89 -6.20 -4.72
N MET A 261 14.89 -5.65 -4.04
CA MET A 261 14.76 -4.38 -3.33
C MET A 261 15.25 -3.26 -4.24
N ILE A 262 14.42 -2.25 -4.50
CA ILE A 262 14.73 -1.11 -5.34
C ILE A 262 15.12 0.07 -4.45
N PRO A 263 16.37 0.54 -4.50
CA PRO A 263 16.81 1.66 -3.68
C PRO A 263 16.09 2.99 -4.00
N ALA A 264 15.90 3.81 -2.97
CA ALA A 264 15.16 5.07 -2.96
C ALA A 264 13.81 5.03 -3.72
N SER A 265 13.06 3.92 -3.62
CA SER A 265 11.82 3.71 -4.38
C SER A 265 10.60 3.48 -3.49
N ALA A 266 9.48 4.13 -3.83
CA ALA A 266 8.21 4.09 -3.10
C ALA A 266 7.32 2.91 -3.52
N HIS A 267 6.06 2.92 -3.10
CA HIS A 267 5.15 1.78 -3.16
C HIS A 267 4.72 1.40 -4.59
N GLY A 268 5.21 0.25 -5.08
CA GLY A 268 4.77 -0.32 -6.36
C GLY A 268 5.19 0.50 -7.59
N VAL A 269 6.23 1.34 -7.48
CA VAL A 269 6.72 2.19 -8.59
C VAL A 269 7.17 1.40 -9.81
N ASP A 270 7.56 0.13 -9.66
CA ASP A 270 7.97 -0.75 -10.76
C ASP A 270 6.82 -1.06 -11.71
N LEU A 271 5.58 -0.99 -11.23
CA LEU A 271 4.37 -1.19 -12.02
C LEU A 271 3.87 0.10 -12.71
N ASN A 272 4.43 1.27 -12.37
CA ASN A 272 4.14 2.49 -13.11
C ASN A 272 4.64 2.41 -14.56
N PRO A 273 4.03 3.15 -15.50
CA PRO A 273 4.56 3.30 -16.85
C PRO A 273 6.00 3.78 -16.84
N SER A 274 6.80 3.35 -17.82
CA SER A 274 8.18 3.80 -17.95
C SER A 274 8.23 5.30 -18.27
N ASN A 275 9.08 6.02 -17.56
CA ASN A 275 9.35 7.44 -17.75
C ASN A 275 10.83 7.64 -18.10
N ARG A 276 11.12 8.61 -18.99
CA ARG A 276 12.51 8.99 -19.35
C ARG A 276 13.33 9.47 -18.14
N ASN A 277 12.67 9.96 -17.11
CA ASN A 277 13.29 10.46 -15.89
C ASN A 277 13.42 9.36 -14.82
N ASP A 278 13.01 8.12 -15.09
CA ASP A 278 13.12 7.04 -14.12
C ASP A 278 14.59 6.81 -13.72
N PRO A 279 14.86 6.61 -12.43
CA PRO A 279 16.22 6.35 -11.99
C PRO A 279 16.72 5.02 -12.56
N ARG A 280 18.04 4.93 -12.79
CA ARG A 280 18.67 3.73 -13.38
C ARG A 280 18.36 2.46 -12.59
N VAL A 281 18.24 2.56 -11.27
CA VAL A 281 17.92 1.44 -10.38
C VAL A 281 16.53 0.86 -10.66
N LEU A 282 15.52 1.71 -10.88
CA LEU A 282 14.16 1.31 -11.22
C LEU A 282 14.10 0.66 -12.61
N THR A 283 14.77 1.26 -13.59
CA THR A 283 14.86 0.70 -14.95
C THR A 283 15.54 -0.69 -14.95
N LEU A 284 16.58 -0.87 -14.12
CA LEU A 284 17.25 -2.16 -13.96
C LEU A 284 16.33 -3.19 -13.29
N ALA A 285 15.63 -2.82 -12.23
CA ALA A 285 14.67 -3.69 -11.54
C ALA A 285 13.60 -4.22 -12.51
N ARG A 286 12.96 -3.34 -13.29
CA ARG A 286 11.98 -3.72 -14.33
C ARG A 286 12.58 -4.68 -15.37
N ARG A 287 13.84 -4.49 -15.76
CA ARG A 287 14.53 -5.40 -16.69
C ARG A 287 14.75 -6.78 -16.05
N VAL A 288 15.12 -6.85 -14.78
CA VAL A 288 15.30 -8.11 -14.05
C VAL A 288 13.96 -8.85 -13.94
N VAL A 289 12.88 -8.15 -13.58
CA VAL A 289 11.52 -8.70 -13.54
C VAL A 289 11.13 -9.28 -14.90
N ALA A 290 11.27 -8.49 -15.97
CA ALA A 290 10.97 -8.94 -17.34
C ALA A 290 11.79 -10.17 -17.74
N THR A 291 13.09 -10.18 -17.44
CA THR A 291 13.98 -11.29 -17.79
C THR A 291 13.63 -12.56 -17.03
N ARG A 292 13.33 -12.45 -15.73
CA ARG A 292 12.96 -13.60 -14.89
C ARG A 292 11.57 -14.13 -15.27
N GLY A 293 10.59 -13.24 -15.45
CA GLY A 293 9.23 -13.60 -15.89
C GLY A 293 9.22 -14.29 -17.26
N ALA A 294 10.01 -13.80 -18.22
CA ALA A 294 10.13 -14.43 -19.53
C ALA A 294 10.64 -15.88 -19.47
N ARG A 295 11.51 -16.23 -18.51
CA ARG A 295 11.98 -17.62 -18.32
C ARG A 295 10.88 -18.57 -17.88
N TRP A 296 9.81 -18.05 -17.28
CA TRP A 296 8.66 -18.84 -16.85
C TRP A 296 7.61 -18.99 -17.95
N THR A 297 7.80 -18.29 -19.08
CA THR A 297 7.00 -18.48 -20.28
C THR A 297 7.67 -19.46 -21.25
N PRO A 298 6.92 -20.30 -21.98
CA PRO A 298 7.47 -21.21 -22.96
C PRO A 298 8.28 -20.43 -24.00
N ARG A 299 9.48 -20.91 -24.33
CA ARG A 299 10.32 -20.35 -25.41
C ARG A 299 9.49 -20.31 -26.71
N GLY A 300 9.22 -19.12 -27.23
CA GLY A 300 8.46 -18.93 -28.48
C GLY A 300 7.29 -17.93 -28.45
N ALA A 301 7.21 -17.06 -27.45
CA ALA A 301 6.27 -15.92 -27.45
C ALA A 301 6.85 -14.64 -28.11
N GLY A 302 8.14 -14.63 -28.45
CA GLY A 302 8.83 -13.47 -29.05
C GLY A 302 8.87 -13.43 -30.58
N ASP A 303 8.48 -14.51 -31.29
CA ASP A 303 8.72 -14.66 -32.74
C ASP A 303 7.42 -14.75 -33.57
N VAL A 304 6.29 -14.20 -33.12
CA VAL A 304 5.06 -14.18 -33.93
C VAL A 304 4.62 -12.75 -34.19
N VAL A 305 5.35 -12.10 -35.10
CA VAL A 305 4.75 -11.16 -36.05
C VAL A 305 4.55 -11.95 -37.35
N ASP A 306 3.60 -12.88 -37.38
CA ASP A 306 3.16 -13.46 -38.64
C ASP A 306 1.76 -12.92 -38.98
N ARG A 307 1.74 -12.04 -39.99
CA ARG A 307 0.54 -11.53 -40.64
C ARG A 307 0.03 -12.57 -41.64
N THR A 308 -0.35 -13.76 -41.20
CA THR A 308 -1.15 -14.66 -42.05
C THR A 308 -2.10 -15.50 -41.21
N CYS A 309 -3.41 -15.31 -41.41
CA CYS A 309 -4.41 -16.27 -40.98
C CYS A 309 -4.27 -17.54 -41.85
N GLY A 310 -3.77 -18.63 -41.27
CA GLY A 310 -3.73 -19.92 -41.96
C GLY A 310 -3.22 -21.06 -41.10
N GLY A 311 -4.13 -21.98 -40.74
CA GLY A 311 -3.77 -23.35 -40.33
C GLY A 311 -3.73 -23.61 -38.82
N CYS A 312 -4.46 -24.65 -38.40
CA CYS A 312 -4.60 -25.14 -37.03
C CYS A 312 -3.31 -25.08 -36.19
N ALA A 313 -3.24 -24.11 -35.27
CA ALA A 313 -2.19 -24.04 -34.26
C ALA A 313 -2.36 -25.16 -33.23
N ARG A 314 -1.30 -25.97 -33.03
CA ARG A 314 -1.19 -26.94 -31.94
C ARG A 314 -1.58 -26.27 -30.62
N LYS A 315 -2.43 -26.92 -29.82
CA LYS A 315 -2.85 -26.49 -28.46
C LYS A 315 -1.61 -26.13 -27.61
N ARG A 316 -1.22 -24.86 -27.60
CA ARG A 316 -0.29 -24.32 -26.59
C ARG A 316 -1.15 -23.99 -25.38
N THR A 317 -0.87 -24.63 -24.25
CA THR A 317 -1.50 -24.24 -22.98
C THR A 317 -1.16 -22.78 -22.73
N PRO A 318 -2.14 -21.89 -22.57
CA PRO A 318 -1.86 -20.48 -22.32
C PRO A 318 -1.16 -20.33 -20.97
N CYS A 319 0.01 -19.68 -20.97
CA CYS A 319 0.67 -19.30 -19.72
C CYS A 319 0.10 -17.96 -19.22
N VAL A 320 -0.16 -17.89 -17.92
CA VAL A 320 -0.68 -16.71 -17.24
C VAL A 320 0.41 -16.16 -16.34
N CYS A 321 0.85 -14.94 -16.62
CA CYS A 321 1.66 -14.13 -15.73
C CYS A 321 0.71 -13.35 -14.83
N ILE A 322 0.73 -13.60 -13.54
CA ILE A 322 -0.09 -12.86 -12.58
C ILE A 322 0.71 -11.66 -12.09
N VAL A 323 0.10 -10.48 -12.12
CA VAL A 323 0.64 -9.24 -11.60
C VAL A 323 -0.35 -8.71 -10.58
N THR A 324 0.14 -8.29 -9.43
CA THR A 324 -0.67 -7.74 -8.35
C THR A 324 -0.01 -6.47 -7.85
N ARG A 325 -0.80 -5.41 -7.65
CA ARG A 325 -0.41 -4.20 -6.92
C ARG A 325 -1.40 -4.02 -5.78
N TRP A 326 -0.91 -3.63 -4.62
CA TRP A 326 -1.74 -3.09 -3.55
C TRP A 326 -1.67 -1.57 -3.67
N ASP A 327 -2.81 -0.90 -3.61
CA ASP A 327 -2.95 0.56 -3.70
C ASP A 327 -3.67 1.03 -2.43
N ILE A 328 -2.92 1.17 -1.32
CA ILE A 328 -3.41 1.50 0.03
C ILE A 328 -3.82 2.97 0.21
#